data_AF-A0AAE1T232-F1
#
_entry.id   AF-A0AAE1T232-F1
#
_cell.length_a   1.000
_cell.length_b   1.000
_cell.length_c   1.000
_cell.angle_alpha   90.00
_cell.angle_beta   90.00
_cell.angle_gamma   90.00
#
_symmetry.space_group_name_H-M   'P 1'
#
loop_
_entity.id
_entity.type
_entity.pdbx_description
1 polymer ?
#
loop_
_entity_poly.entity_id
_entity_poly.type
_entity_poly.pdbx_seq_one_letter_code
_entity_poly.pdbx_strand_id
1 'polypeptide(L)'
;MSCFRLPNTLLHEIEIMAADFFWSGGPRAKIHWLARDKLCQGIKDGDLGFRRPKETNLALLAKQAWRVAINRIGSLHEVLGQKYFPHSNFFEAQPGSYSVFTWRSLLGTRELLVAELR
;
A
#
# COMPACT_ATOMS: atom_id res chain seq x y z
N MET A 1 2.15 9.32 -4.46
CA MET A 1 0.74 9.12 -4.04
C MET A 1 0.31 7.74 -4.51
N SER A 2 0.20 6.76 -3.60
CA SER A 2 -0.36 5.45 -3.96
C SER A 2 -1.87 5.50 -3.72
N CYS A 3 -2.65 5.58 -4.80
CA CYS A 3 -4.11 5.76 -4.75
C CYS A 3 -4.88 4.48 -5.08
N PHE A 4 -4.16 3.39 -5.36
CA PHE A 4 -4.69 2.15 -5.90
C PHE A 4 -4.13 0.95 -5.16
N ARG A 5 -4.99 -0.04 -4.90
CA ARG A 5 -4.54 -1.37 -4.51
C ARG A 5 -4.05 -2.07 -5.77
N LEU A 6 -2.74 -2.33 -5.84
CA LEU A 6 -2.16 -2.96 -7.01
C LEU A 6 -2.54 -4.45 -7.06
N PRO A 7 -2.73 -5.04 -8.26
CA PRO A 7 -2.91 -6.48 -8.39
C PRO A 7 -1.72 -7.24 -7.80
N ASN A 8 -2.00 -8.36 -7.12
CA ASN A 8 -0.94 -9.20 -6.55
C ASN A 8 -0.01 -9.75 -7.63
N THR A 9 -0.51 -9.98 -8.85
CA THR A 9 0.29 -10.42 -9.99
C THR A 9 1.37 -9.40 -10.35
N LEU A 10 0.98 -8.13 -10.52
CA LEU A 10 1.92 -7.04 -10.80
C LEU A 10 2.92 -6.85 -9.66
N LEU A 11 2.46 -6.92 -8.41
CA LEU A 11 3.34 -6.85 -7.25
C LEU A 11 4.36 -8.00 -7.25
N HIS A 12 3.92 -9.21 -7.62
CA HIS A 12 4.78 -10.38 -7.74
C HIS A 12 5.78 -10.24 -8.88
N GLU A 13 5.38 -9.70 -10.04
CA GLU A 13 6.30 -9.41 -11.15
C GLU A 13 7.36 -8.39 -10.75
N ILE A 14 6.98 -7.33 -10.03
CA ILE A 14 7.94 -6.36 -9.47
C ILE A 14 8.90 -7.03 -8.50
N GLU A 15 8.39 -7.94 -7.67
CA GLU A 15 9.22 -8.71 -6.76
C GLU A 15 10.20 -9.63 -7.49
N ILE A 16 9.78 -10.28 -8.58
CA ILE A 16 10.65 -11.09 -9.43
C ILE A 16 11.71 -10.21 -10.09
N MET A 17 11.34 -9.08 -10.71
CA MET A 17 12.31 -8.18 -11.34
C MET A 17 13.33 -7.62 -10.34
N ALA A 18 12.89 -7.29 -9.13
CA ALA A 18 13.78 -6.88 -8.06
C ALA A 18 14.70 -8.04 -7.65
N ALA A 19 14.17 -9.27 -7.59
CA ALA A 19 14.96 -10.44 -7.29
C ALA A 19 16.00 -10.73 -8.40
N ASP A 20 15.60 -10.66 -9.65
CA ASP A 20 16.46 -10.84 -10.80
C ASP A 20 17.58 -9.80 -10.81
N PHE A 21 17.33 -8.55 -10.42
CA PHE A 21 18.38 -7.54 -10.28
C PHE A 21 19.48 -7.92 -9.27
N PHE A 22 19.12 -8.55 -8.14
CA PHE A 22 20.08 -8.93 -7.10
C PHE A 22 20.67 -10.34 -7.29
N TRP A 23 19.91 -11.25 -7.90
CA TRP A 23 20.21 -12.68 -7.94
C TRP A 23 20.34 -13.28 -9.35
N SER A 24 19.87 -12.63 -10.42
CA SER A 24 20.05 -13.10 -11.80
C SER A 24 21.18 -12.30 -12.48
N GLY A 25 22.17 -13.00 -13.04
CA GLY A 25 23.52 -12.45 -13.25
C GLY A 25 23.71 -11.48 -14.42
N GLY A 26 24.36 -10.34 -14.13
CA GLY A 26 25.22 -9.57 -15.02
C GLY A 26 26.70 -9.59 -14.54
N PRO A 27 27.64 -8.90 -15.20
CA PRO A 27 29.10 -9.06 -14.99
C PRO A 27 29.66 -8.57 -13.64
N ARG A 28 28.83 -8.07 -12.71
CA ARG A 28 29.26 -7.61 -11.38
C ARG A 28 28.77 -8.57 -10.29
N ALA A 29 29.58 -8.68 -9.24
CA ALA A 29 29.49 -9.67 -8.18
C ALA A 29 28.07 -9.91 -7.62
N LYS A 30 27.75 -11.19 -7.45
CA LYS A 30 26.43 -11.72 -7.09
C LYS A 30 26.22 -11.77 -5.58
N ILE A 31 24.99 -11.51 -5.12
CA ILE A 31 24.58 -11.68 -3.71
C ILE A 31 23.73 -12.97 -3.56
N HIS A 32 24.20 -14.09 -4.12
CA HIS A 32 23.48 -15.39 -4.09
C HIS A 32 23.28 -16.01 -2.70
N TRP A 33 24.01 -15.55 -1.70
CA TRP A 33 24.10 -16.12 -0.36
C TRP A 33 23.18 -15.43 0.65
N LEU A 34 22.57 -14.30 0.26
CA LEU A 34 21.62 -13.60 1.09
C LEU A 34 20.20 -14.00 0.68
N ALA A 35 19.47 -14.63 1.60
CA ALA A 35 18.08 -14.99 1.38
C ALA A 35 17.22 -13.73 1.23
N ARG A 36 16.18 -13.80 0.38
CA ARG A 36 15.28 -12.68 0.15
C ARG A 36 14.61 -12.16 1.42
N ASP A 37 14.23 -13.04 2.33
CA ASP A 37 13.66 -12.63 3.61
C ASP A 37 14.65 -11.86 4.49
N LYS A 38 15.96 -12.08 4.32
CA LYS A 38 17.00 -11.28 4.99
C LYS A 38 17.05 -9.87 4.40
N LEU A 39 16.96 -9.69 3.08
CA LEU A 39 16.87 -8.34 2.49
C LEU A 39 15.71 -7.51 3.07
N CYS A 40 14.62 -8.18 3.47
CA CYS A 40 13.46 -7.54 4.05
C CYS A 40 13.53 -7.25 5.55
N GLN A 41 14.57 -7.69 6.25
CA GLN A 41 14.77 -7.37 7.65
C GLN A 41 15.19 -5.90 7.82
N GLY A 42 14.98 -5.36 9.02
CA GLY A 42 15.24 -3.95 9.28
C GLY A 42 16.72 -3.62 9.10
N ILE A 43 17.01 -2.37 8.71
CA ILE A 43 18.40 -1.87 8.62
C ILE A 43 19.14 -2.03 9.96
N LYS A 44 18.40 -1.95 11.07
CA LYS A 44 18.93 -2.16 12.43
C LYS A 44 19.44 -3.59 12.67
N ASP A 45 18.93 -4.55 11.91
CA ASP A 45 19.29 -5.97 12.01
C ASP A 45 20.49 -6.32 11.10
N GLY A 46 21.11 -5.31 10.46
CA GLY A 46 22.28 -5.48 9.59
C GLY A 46 21.95 -5.80 8.14
N ASP A 47 20.67 -5.78 7.78
CA ASP A 47 20.18 -6.08 6.44
C ASP A 47 19.82 -4.81 5.65
N LEU A 48 19.37 -4.98 4.40
CA LEU A 48 19.14 -3.87 3.46
C LEU A 48 17.81 -3.12 3.65
N GLY A 49 16.89 -3.59 4.52
CA GLY A 49 15.67 -2.86 4.84
C GLY A 49 14.61 -2.83 3.74
N PHE A 50 14.65 -3.75 2.77
CA PHE A 50 13.71 -3.79 1.66
C PHE A 50 12.30 -4.15 2.13
N ARG A 51 11.34 -3.24 2.04
CA ARG A 51 9.95 -3.57 2.33
C ARG A 51 9.34 -4.38 1.19
N ARG A 52 8.49 -5.36 1.51
CA ARG A 52 7.76 -6.10 0.47
C ARG A 52 6.86 -5.11 -0.30
N PRO A 53 6.86 -5.13 -1.64
CA PRO A 53 6.02 -4.25 -2.45
C PRO A 53 4.54 -4.29 -2.07
N LYS A 54 4.02 -5.48 -1.74
CA LYS A 54 2.64 -5.67 -1.29
C LYS A 54 2.33 -4.93 0.01
N GLU A 55 3.17 -5.09 1.02
CA GLU A 55 3.05 -4.43 2.33
C GLU A 55 3.18 -2.92 2.17
N THR A 56 4.11 -2.47 1.33
CA THR A 56 4.33 -1.04 1.04
C THR A 56 3.13 -0.43 0.34
N ASN A 57 2.53 -1.11 -0.65
CA ASN A 57 1.32 -0.65 -1.33
C ASN A 57 0.16 -0.51 -0.34
N LEU A 58 -0.08 -1.52 0.49
CA LEU A 58 -1.13 -1.48 1.52
C LEU A 58 -0.89 -0.37 2.54
N ALA A 59 0.33 -0.22 3.05
CA ALA A 59 0.67 0.82 4.02
C ALA A 59 0.50 2.24 3.45
N LEU A 60 0.94 2.46 2.20
CA LEU A 60 0.76 3.75 1.54
C LEU A 60 -0.71 4.06 1.27
N LEU A 61 -1.50 3.05 0.89
CA LEU A 61 -2.94 3.18 0.68
C LEU A 61 -3.67 3.47 2.00
N ALA A 62 -3.32 2.75 3.07
CA ALA A 62 -3.84 2.98 4.41
C ALA A 62 -3.51 4.40 4.90
N LYS A 63 -2.29 4.90 4.66
CA LYS A 63 -1.92 6.28 4.96
C LYS A 63 -2.80 7.30 4.21
N GLN A 64 -3.18 7.04 2.96
CA GLN A 64 -4.11 7.92 2.24
C GLN A 64 -5.52 7.82 2.80
N ALA A 65 -6.02 6.61 3.06
CA ALA A 65 -7.32 6.40 3.67
C ALA A 65 -7.44 7.08 5.05
N TRP A 66 -6.38 7.03 5.86
CA TRP A 66 -6.30 7.74 7.14
C TRP A 66 -6.37 9.26 6.97
N ARG A 67 -5.67 9.82 5.99
CA ARG A 67 -5.78 11.26 5.67
C ARG A 67 -7.19 11.64 5.25
N VAL A 68 -7.86 10.80 4.46
CA VAL A 68 -9.26 11.00 4.11
C VAL A 68 -10.13 10.91 5.38
N ALA A 69 -9.88 9.97 6.29
CA ALA A 69 -10.71 9.80 7.48
C ALA A 69 -10.66 10.99 8.47
N ILE A 70 -9.53 11.67 8.62
CA ILE A 70 -9.33 12.67 9.68
C ILE A 70 -9.30 14.11 9.16
N ASN A 71 -8.77 14.35 7.95
CA ASN A 71 -8.40 15.71 7.54
C ASN A 71 -9.60 16.44 6.93
N ARG A 72 -10.05 17.57 7.48
CA ARG A 72 -11.38 18.12 7.15
C ARG A 72 -11.41 19.32 6.21
N ILE A 73 -10.32 20.08 6.03
CA ILE A 73 -10.38 21.39 5.35
C ILE A 73 -9.53 21.40 4.08
N GLY A 74 -10.13 21.78 2.94
CA GLY A 74 -9.42 22.03 1.67
C GLY A 74 -8.72 20.80 1.09
N SER A 75 -9.19 19.60 1.44
CA SER A 75 -8.46 18.35 1.22
C SER A 75 -9.28 17.30 0.47
N LEU A 76 -8.62 16.20 0.09
CA LEU A 76 -9.22 15.04 -0.58
C LEU A 76 -10.47 14.50 0.17
N HIS A 77 -10.54 14.67 1.50
CA HIS A 77 -11.73 14.32 2.29
C HIS A 77 -12.98 15.09 1.87
N GLU A 78 -12.89 16.38 1.57
CA GLU A 78 -14.05 17.20 1.23
C GLU A 78 -14.64 16.77 -0.11
N VAL A 79 -13.79 16.59 -1.12
CA VAL A 79 -14.18 16.11 -2.45
C VAL A 79 -14.76 14.69 -2.38
N LEU A 80 -14.10 13.78 -1.66
CA LEU A 80 -14.59 12.41 -1.52
C LEU A 80 -15.83 12.32 -0.61
N GLY A 81 -15.93 13.17 0.41
CA GLY A 81 -17.04 13.22 1.34
C GLY A 81 -18.32 13.63 0.67
N GLN A 82 -18.29 14.72 -0.10
CA GLN A 82 -19.45 15.15 -0.88
C GLN A 82 -19.95 14.06 -1.85
N LYS A 83 -19.04 13.26 -2.40
CA LYS A 83 -19.38 12.22 -3.38
C LYS A 83 -19.80 10.88 -2.75
N TYR A 84 -19.13 10.44 -1.70
CA TYR A 84 -19.21 9.05 -1.20
C TYR A 84 -19.71 8.92 0.24
N PHE A 85 -19.69 9.98 1.04
CA PHE A 85 -20.19 9.98 2.42
C PHE A 85 -20.73 11.36 2.83
N PRO A 86 -21.74 11.92 2.12
CA PRO A 86 -22.22 13.28 2.37
C PRO A 86 -22.91 13.46 3.72
N HIS A 87 -23.45 12.37 4.29
CA HIS A 87 -24.18 12.36 5.56
C HIS A 87 -23.55 11.43 6.60
N SER A 88 -22.32 10.99 6.36
CA SER A 88 -21.62 10.04 7.24
C SER A 88 -20.13 10.34 7.26
N ASN A 89 -19.34 9.42 7.82
CA ASN A 89 -17.88 9.49 7.82
C ASN A 89 -17.26 8.40 6.93
N PHE A 90 -15.95 8.48 6.72
CA PHE A 90 -15.20 7.51 5.92
C PHE A 90 -15.39 6.05 6.39
N PHE A 91 -15.52 5.81 7.69
CA PHE A 91 -15.65 4.45 8.23
C PHE A 91 -17.04 3.85 8.00
N GLU A 92 -18.08 4.68 7.95
CA GLU A 92 -19.46 4.26 7.68
C GLU A 92 -19.79 4.22 6.18
N ALA A 93 -18.92 4.77 5.34
CA ALA A 93 -19.14 4.85 3.91
C ALA A 93 -19.26 3.46 3.27
N GLN A 94 -20.23 3.31 2.36
CA GLN A 94 -20.50 2.07 1.65
C GLN A 94 -19.99 2.11 0.22
N PRO A 95 -19.56 0.97 -0.35
CA PRO A 95 -19.20 0.90 -1.76
C PRO A 95 -20.46 1.04 -2.63
N GLY A 96 -20.68 2.24 -3.19
CA GLY A 96 -21.75 2.44 -4.17
C GLY A 96 -21.56 1.59 -5.44
N SER A 97 -22.65 1.28 -6.13
CA SER A 97 -22.65 0.41 -7.32
C SER A 97 -21.69 0.89 -8.43
N TYR A 98 -21.59 2.22 -8.62
CA TYR A 98 -20.72 2.86 -9.61
C TYR A 98 -19.45 3.49 -9.00
N SER A 99 -18.95 2.94 -7.89
CA SER A 99 -17.72 3.46 -7.28
C SER A 99 -16.49 3.24 -8.16
N VAL A 100 -15.64 4.27 -8.26
CA VAL A 100 -14.39 4.18 -9.02
C VAL A 100 -13.41 3.27 -8.29
N PHE A 101 -12.50 2.62 -9.02
CA PHE A 101 -11.53 1.67 -8.47
C PHE A 101 -10.65 2.27 -7.35
N THR A 102 -10.33 3.56 -7.43
CA THR A 102 -9.66 4.31 -6.34
C THR A 102 -10.44 4.29 -5.03
N TRP A 103 -11.74 4.55 -5.09
CA TRP A 103 -12.61 4.56 -3.92
C TRP A 103 -12.73 3.17 -3.30
N ARG A 104 -12.92 2.14 -4.13
CA ARG A 104 -12.93 0.74 -3.68
C ARG A 104 -11.60 0.34 -3.04
N SER A 105 -10.48 0.81 -3.60
CA SER A 105 -9.15 0.60 -3.03
C SER A 105 -9.04 1.20 -1.63
N LEU A 106 -9.46 2.46 -1.46
CA LEU A 106 -9.45 3.13 -0.15
C LEU A 106 -10.38 2.48 0.87
N LEU A 107 -11.59 2.08 0.47
CA LEU A 107 -12.50 1.36 1.35
C LEU A 107 -11.93 0.00 1.77
N GLY A 108 -11.20 -0.67 0.87
CA GLY A 108 -10.53 -1.94 1.16
C GLY A 108 -9.44 -1.87 2.23
N THR A 109 -8.93 -0.68 2.58
CA THR A 109 -7.99 -0.51 3.71
C THR A 109 -8.67 -0.13 5.01
N ARG A 110 -10.00 0.01 5.05
CA ARG A 110 -10.74 0.34 6.26
C ARG A 110 -10.52 -0.70 7.37
N GLU A 111 -10.59 -1.98 7.04
CA GLU A 111 -10.39 -3.07 8.01
C GLU A 111 -8.99 -3.03 8.63
N LEU A 112 -7.97 -2.76 7.79
CA LEU A 112 -6.60 -2.61 8.23
C LEU A 112 -6.45 -1.42 9.19
N LEU A 113 -7.05 -0.27 8.86
CA LEU A 113 -7.03 0.89 9.75
C LEU A 113 -7.70 0.62 11.09
N VAL A 114 -8.84 -0.09 11.11
CA VAL A 114 -9.53 -0.45 12.35
C VAL A 114 -8.72 -1.45 13.18
N ALA A 115 -8.03 -2.39 12.54
CA ALA A 115 -7.20 -3.37 13.21
C ALA A 115 -5.98 -2.74 13.91
N GLU A 116 -5.32 -1.76 13.28
CA GLU A 116 -4.12 -1.09 13.81
C GLU A 116 -4.43 0.00 14.86
N LEU A 117 -5.70 0.38 15.04
CA LEU A 117 -6.15 1.36 16.02
C LEU A 117 -6.56 0.74 17.38
N ARG A 118 -6.55 -0.59 17.49
CA ARG A 118 -6.83 -1.35 18.72
C ARG A 118 -5.53 -1.75 19.40
#